data_AF-A0A843F7P6-F1
#
_entry.id   AF-A0A843F7P6-F1
#
_cell.length_a   1.000
_cell.length_b   1.000
_cell.length_c   1.000
_cell.angle_alpha   90.00
_cell.angle_beta   90.00
_cell.angle_gamma   90.00
#
_symmetry.space_group_name_H-M   'P 1'
#
loop_
_entity.id
_entity.type
_entity.pdbx_description
1 polymer ?
#
loop_
_entity_poly.entity_id
_entity_poly.type
_entity_poly.pdbx_seq_one_letter_code
_entity_poly.pdbx_strand_id
1 'polypeptide(L)'
;NFCINCGNKLGKDDKYCTNCGTKIDNSDYHSVPDAWEKEMAKKELKRLIDGRLIYNKSFANKLFDNGLNLITDGKSIRQQLELEIDSDQIRSGDVESRIDQLIAEHKIRHEEELARIDKVREDYQKLKKADEERLKEKKARTAKSNQMNQSSGGHCGLGCKHCYEEFFDGFGGITGDFDDEGYVEYYCHLGHPIVFGRDCEDYE
;
A
#
# COMPACT_ATOMS: atom_id res chain seq x y z
N ASN A 1 46.65 10.96 22.26
CA ASN A 1 47.97 10.96 21.59
C ASN A 1 48.92 10.08 22.37
N PHE A 2 49.57 9.13 21.70
CA PHE A 2 50.58 8.26 22.30
C PHE A 2 51.86 8.32 21.45
N CYS A 3 53.02 8.22 22.08
CA CYS A 3 54.30 8.27 21.39
C CYS A 3 54.51 7.02 20.52
N ILE A 4 54.85 7.21 19.25
CA ILE A 4 55.13 6.12 18.29
C ILE A 4 56.36 5.27 18.68
N ASN A 5 57.29 5.84 19.44
CA ASN A 5 58.53 5.17 19.82
C ASN A 5 58.41 4.37 21.13
N CYS A 6 57.64 4.85 22.10
CA CYS A 6 57.59 4.22 23.43
C CYS A 6 56.17 4.01 24.00
N GLY A 7 55.12 4.41 23.28
CA GLY A 7 53.73 4.24 23.70
C GLY A 7 53.26 5.14 24.85
N ASN A 8 54.07 6.08 25.33
CA ASN A 8 53.66 6.97 26.43
C ASN A 8 52.57 7.97 26.00
N LYS A 9 51.64 8.31 26.90
CA LYS A 9 50.57 9.28 26.65
C LYS A 9 51.16 10.69 26.53
N LEU A 10 50.80 11.40 25.46
CA LEU A 10 51.26 12.76 25.15
C LEU A 10 50.16 13.77 25.47
N GLY A 11 50.56 14.94 25.96
CA GLY A 11 49.74 16.14 26.08
C GLY A 11 49.35 16.72 24.72
N LYS A 12 48.32 17.57 24.69
CA LYS A 12 47.80 18.18 23.45
C LYS A 12 48.80 19.11 22.76
N ASP A 13 49.81 19.61 23.47
CA ASP A 13 50.79 20.58 22.94
C ASP A 13 52.25 20.09 23.08
N ASP A 14 52.44 18.79 23.37
CA ASP A 14 53.75 18.20 23.56
C ASP A 14 54.49 18.07 22.22
N LYS A 15 55.51 18.91 22.03
CA LYS A 15 56.42 18.84 20.87
C LYS A 15 57.39 17.65 20.93
N TYR A 16 57.53 17.04 22.11
CA TYR A 16 58.44 15.93 22.39
C TYR A 16 57.83 14.99 23.42
N CYS A 17 58.12 13.70 23.31
CA CYS A 17 57.72 12.74 24.34
C CYS A 17 58.54 12.95 25.62
N THR A 18 57.85 13.20 26.73
CA THR A 18 58.45 13.36 28.07
C THR A 18 59.18 12.11 28.59
N ASN A 19 58.92 10.94 28.00
CA ASN A 19 59.50 9.67 28.44
C ASN A 19 60.71 9.23 27.61
N CYS A 20 60.71 9.44 26.29
CA CYS A 20 61.79 8.94 25.41
C CYS A 20 62.48 10.03 24.56
N GLY A 21 62.01 11.27 24.61
CA GLY A 21 62.59 12.39 23.87
C GLY A 21 62.28 12.42 22.37
N THR A 22 61.51 11.46 21.84
CA THR A 22 61.09 11.47 20.43
C THR A 22 60.31 12.73 20.10
N LYS A 23 60.78 13.46 19.08
CA LYS A 23 60.11 14.64 18.53
C LYS A 23 58.79 14.23 17.92
N ILE A 24 57.72 14.95 18.27
CA ILE A 24 56.39 14.80 17.70
C ILE A 24 56.27 15.89 16.65
N ASP A 25 56.36 15.56 15.36
CA ASP A 25 55.98 16.54 14.34
C ASP A 25 54.45 16.64 14.31
N ASN A 26 53.91 17.85 14.17
CA ASN A 26 52.46 18.07 14.17
C ASN A 26 51.74 17.42 12.97
N SER A 27 52.49 16.83 12.03
CA SER A 27 52.00 15.93 10.98
C SER A 27 51.80 14.48 11.44
N ASP A 28 52.39 14.10 12.57
CA ASP A 28 52.36 12.75 13.15
C ASP A 28 51.22 12.60 14.18
N TYR A 29 50.23 13.51 14.14
CA TYR A 29 48.89 13.27 14.66
C TYR A 29 48.25 12.16 13.83
N HIS A 30 48.73 10.93 14.00
CA HIS A 30 48.00 9.77 13.55
C HIS A 30 46.64 9.80 14.26
N SER A 31 45.61 9.83 13.42
CA SER A 31 44.23 9.51 13.68
C SER A 31 44.11 8.64 14.93
N VAL A 32 43.20 9.01 15.83
CA VAL A 32 42.65 8.07 16.82
C VAL A 32 42.53 6.72 16.09
N PRO A 33 43.12 5.61 16.59
CA PRO A 33 43.02 4.33 15.87
C PRO A 33 41.54 4.12 15.56
N ASP A 34 41.18 3.92 14.28
CA ASP A 34 39.76 3.92 13.85
C ASP A 34 38.90 3.00 14.72
N ALA A 35 39.50 1.93 15.25
CA ALA A 35 38.91 1.03 16.23
C ALA A 35 38.43 1.71 17.54
N TRP A 36 39.18 2.67 18.10
CA TRP A 36 38.80 3.41 19.31
C TRP A 36 37.70 4.44 19.03
N GLU A 37 37.73 5.10 17.87
CA GLU A 37 36.67 6.04 17.48
C GLU A 37 35.33 5.32 17.29
N LYS A 38 35.34 4.16 16.59
CA LYS A 38 34.17 3.28 16.48
C LYS A 38 33.62 2.87 17.84
N GLU A 39 34.49 2.46 18.75
CA GLU A 39 34.10 2.05 20.10
C GLU A 39 33.48 3.21 20.89
N MET A 40 34.02 4.44 20.76
CA MET A 40 33.41 5.63 21.38
C MET A 40 32.07 5.98 20.75
N ALA A 41 31.94 5.91 19.41
CA ALA A 41 30.68 6.16 18.72
C ALA A 41 29.60 5.14 19.11
N LYS A 42 29.95 3.86 19.23
CA LYS A 42 29.04 2.82 19.75
C LYS A 42 28.62 3.07 21.18
N LYS A 43 29.54 3.50 22.05
CA LYS A 43 29.21 3.89 23.44
C LYS A 43 28.27 5.08 23.49
N GLU A 44 28.47 6.06 22.62
CA GLU A 44 27.63 7.24 22.55
C GLU A 44 26.23 6.91 22.02
N LEU A 45 26.15 6.09 20.97
CA LEU A 45 24.90 5.53 20.49
C LEU A 45 24.17 4.77 21.61
N LYS A 46 24.91 3.96 22.38
CA LYS A 46 24.39 3.22 23.51
C LYS A 46 23.85 4.15 24.61
N ARG A 47 24.55 5.25 24.90
CA ARG A 47 24.13 6.29 25.85
C ARG A 47 22.82 6.96 25.40
N LEU A 48 22.71 7.25 24.12
CA LEU A 48 21.58 7.98 23.55
C LEU A 48 20.34 7.09 23.33
N ILE A 49 20.52 5.81 22.98
CA ILE A 49 19.42 4.93 22.55
C ILE A 49 19.20 3.73 23.48
N ASP A 50 20.24 3.17 24.12
CA ASP A 50 20.19 1.83 24.75
C ASP A 50 19.81 1.82 26.24
N GLY A 51 19.06 2.83 26.68
CA GLY A 51 18.40 2.83 27.98
C GLY A 51 17.18 1.92 28.00
N ARG A 52 17.36 0.60 27.91
CA ARG A 52 16.30 -0.42 28.01
C ARG A 52 14.99 -0.02 27.30
N LEU A 53 15.07 0.62 26.11
CA LEU A 53 14.00 1.07 25.19
C LEU A 53 12.71 1.72 25.73
N ILE A 54 12.51 1.80 27.04
CA ILE A 54 11.33 2.33 27.73
C ILE A 54 11.73 3.62 28.49
N TYR A 55 13.03 3.90 28.69
CA TYR A 55 13.47 4.93 29.65
C TYR A 55 14.56 5.91 29.20
N ASN A 56 15.00 5.95 27.93
CA ASN A 56 15.62 7.21 27.45
C ASN A 56 14.51 8.17 27.01
N LYS A 57 13.99 8.93 27.98
CA LYS A 57 12.92 9.90 27.76
C LYS A 57 13.23 10.87 26.63
N SER A 58 14.50 11.26 26.42
CA SER A 58 14.84 12.24 25.39
C SER A 58 14.61 11.68 23.98
N PHE A 59 15.18 10.52 23.66
CA PHE A 59 15.00 9.91 22.34
C PHE A 59 13.56 9.48 22.08
N ALA A 60 12.91 8.85 23.07
CA ALA A 60 11.52 8.42 22.93
C ALA A 60 10.56 9.60 22.74
N ASN A 61 10.74 10.70 23.49
CA ASN A 61 9.95 11.92 23.30
C ASN A 61 10.22 12.53 21.92
N LYS A 62 11.49 12.62 21.48
CA LYS A 62 11.81 13.13 20.13
C LYS A 62 11.11 12.33 19.03
N LEU A 63 11.04 11.00 19.12
CA LEU A 63 10.29 10.19 18.18
C LEU A 63 8.79 10.48 18.24
N PHE A 64 8.22 10.49 19.45
CA PHE A 64 6.80 10.73 19.67
C PHE A 64 6.36 12.12 19.17
N ASP A 65 7.13 13.16 19.48
CA ASP A 65 6.87 14.54 19.05
C ASP A 65 6.91 14.71 17.52
N ASN A 66 7.60 13.79 16.82
CA ASN A 66 7.66 13.71 15.37
C ASN A 66 6.68 12.70 14.77
N GLY A 67 5.79 12.12 15.57
CA GLY A 67 4.79 11.15 15.12
C GLY A 67 5.35 9.78 14.72
N LEU A 68 6.57 9.45 15.17
CA LEU A 68 7.26 8.21 14.84
C LEU A 68 6.99 7.12 15.87
N ASN A 69 7.01 5.86 15.41
CA ASN A 69 6.80 4.70 16.25
C ASN A 69 8.12 4.24 16.86
N LEU A 70 8.19 4.22 18.20
CA LEU A 70 9.37 3.84 18.95
C LEU A 70 9.90 2.43 18.61
N ILE A 71 9.01 1.47 18.31
CA ILE A 71 9.38 0.08 18.05
C ILE A 71 9.92 -0.06 16.62
N THR A 72 9.23 0.49 15.62
CA THR A 72 9.61 0.33 14.22
C THR A 72 10.66 1.34 13.78
N ASP A 73 10.37 2.64 13.94
CA ASP A 73 11.27 3.71 13.52
C ASP A 73 12.49 3.78 14.43
N GLY A 74 12.31 3.65 15.74
CA GLY A 74 13.43 3.63 16.69
C GLY A 74 14.41 2.49 16.41
N LYS A 75 13.92 1.30 16.04
CA LYS A 75 14.76 0.17 15.63
C LYS A 75 15.48 0.44 14.31
N SER A 76 14.78 0.99 13.32
CA SER A 76 15.35 1.32 12.01
C SER A 76 16.48 2.35 12.14
N ILE A 77 16.24 3.44 12.88
CA ILE A 77 17.22 4.50 13.13
C ILE A 77 18.46 3.93 13.82
N ARG A 78 18.28 3.09 14.85
CA ARG A 78 19.40 2.44 15.54
C ARG A 78 20.22 1.58 14.58
N GLN A 79 19.58 0.73 13.79
CA GLN A 79 20.27 -0.15 12.85
C GLN A 79 21.05 0.64 11.80
N GLN A 80 20.48 1.74 11.31
CA GLN A 80 21.17 2.61 10.37
C GLN A 80 22.40 3.26 11.00
N LEU A 81 22.31 3.77 12.23
CA LEU A 81 23.44 4.35 12.95
C LEU A 81 24.54 3.31 13.24
N GLU A 82 24.17 2.09 13.59
CA GLU A 82 25.14 0.99 13.79
C GLU A 82 25.93 0.73 12.49
N LEU A 83 25.26 0.70 11.33
CA LEU A 83 25.90 0.54 10.02
C LEU A 83 26.78 1.74 9.64
N GLU A 84 26.32 2.97 9.88
CA GLU A 84 27.05 4.20 9.58
C GLU A 84 28.31 4.33 10.47
N ILE A 85 28.25 3.89 11.73
CA ILE A 85 29.41 3.80 12.62
C ILE A 85 30.38 2.70 12.16
N ASP A 86 29.86 1.51 11.81
CA ASP A 86 30.71 0.39 11.37
C ASP A 86 31.45 0.69 10.06
N SER A 87 30.85 1.52 9.21
CA SER A 87 31.41 1.99 7.94
C SER A 87 32.22 3.29 8.02
N ASP A 88 32.55 3.76 9.23
CA ASP A 88 33.35 4.99 9.47
C ASP A 88 32.72 6.28 8.91
N GLN A 89 31.41 6.29 8.63
CA GLN A 89 30.72 7.48 8.13
C GLN A 89 30.42 8.48 9.24
N ILE A 90 30.37 8.02 10.49
CA ILE A 90 30.00 8.83 11.65
C ILE A 90 31.02 8.66 12.76
N ARG A 91 31.42 9.82 13.30
CA ARG A 91 32.32 9.93 14.44
C ARG A 91 31.55 10.08 15.73
N SER A 92 32.21 9.83 16.87
CA SER A 92 31.51 9.82 18.16
C SER A 92 30.85 11.17 18.51
N GLY A 93 31.44 12.29 18.04
CA GLY A 93 30.89 13.63 18.26
C GLY A 93 29.64 13.97 17.44
N ASP A 94 29.37 13.21 16.38
CA ASP A 94 28.30 13.49 15.41
C ASP A 94 27.09 12.55 15.56
N VAL A 95 27.14 11.61 16.52
CA VAL A 95 26.07 10.62 16.71
C VAL A 95 24.74 11.30 17.05
N GLU A 96 24.73 12.30 17.92
CA GLU A 96 23.51 13.00 18.32
C GLU A 96 22.88 13.81 17.18
N SER A 97 23.71 14.56 16.43
CA SER A 97 23.22 15.33 15.29
C SER A 97 22.70 14.42 14.18
N ARG A 98 23.34 13.26 13.94
CA ARG A 98 22.83 12.27 13.00
C ARG A 98 21.50 11.68 13.47
N ILE A 99 21.33 11.37 14.75
CA ILE A 99 20.05 10.89 15.28
C ILE A 99 18.94 11.88 14.93
N ASP A 100 19.15 13.17 15.20
CA ASP A 100 18.15 14.21 14.90
C ASP A 100 17.86 14.32 13.39
N GLN A 101 18.89 14.16 12.55
CA GLN A 101 18.73 14.12 11.10
C GLN A 101 17.88 12.92 10.66
N LEU A 102 18.16 11.72 11.17
CA LEU A 102 17.41 10.51 10.84
C LEU A 102 15.95 10.58 11.30
N ILE A 103 15.69 11.19 12.45
CA ILE A 103 14.32 11.46 12.92
C ILE A 103 13.58 12.35 11.92
N ALA A 104 14.22 13.43 11.47
CA ALA A 104 13.62 14.32 10.46
C ALA A 104 13.38 13.60 9.12
N GLU A 105 14.32 12.78 8.66
CA GLU A 105 14.17 11.97 7.46
C GLU A 105 13.02 10.96 7.56
N HIS A 106 12.89 10.27 8.70
CA HIS A 106 11.78 9.34 8.95
C HIS A 106 10.43 10.07 8.99
N LYS A 107 10.38 11.26 9.61
CA LYS A 107 9.17 12.08 9.65
C LYS A 107 8.70 12.46 8.25
N ILE A 108 9.60 12.95 7.40
CA ILE A 108 9.27 13.31 6.01
C ILE A 108 8.72 12.09 5.27
N ARG A 109 9.38 10.92 5.38
CA ARG A 109 8.88 9.69 4.75
C ARG A 109 7.49 9.29 5.24
N HIS A 110 7.23 9.43 6.54
CA HIS A 110 5.93 9.11 7.11
C HIS A 110 4.83 10.06 6.60
N GLU A 111 5.11 11.37 6.55
CA GLU A 111 4.19 12.38 6.00
C GLU A 111 3.92 12.14 4.51
N GLU A 112 4.94 11.80 3.73
CA GLU A 112 4.79 11.44 2.31
C GLU A 112 3.91 10.19 2.12
N GLU A 113 4.09 9.16 2.95
CA GLU A 113 3.29 7.94 2.88
C GLU A 113 1.84 8.18 3.26
N LEU A 114 1.58 9.01 4.29
CA LEU A 114 0.22 9.44 4.64
C LEU A 114 -0.43 10.18 3.47
N ALA A 115 0.28 11.09 2.82
CA ALA A 115 -0.22 11.81 1.65
C ALA A 115 -0.52 10.86 0.47
N ARG A 116 0.29 9.81 0.27
CA ARG A 116 0.01 8.76 -0.74
C ARG A 116 -1.25 7.98 -0.40
N ILE A 117 -1.42 7.56 0.86
CA ILE A 117 -2.60 6.82 1.31
C ILE A 117 -3.87 7.65 1.14
N ASP A 118 -3.83 8.94 1.50
CA ASP A 118 -4.99 9.84 1.34
C ASP A 118 -5.34 10.03 -0.13
N LYS A 119 -4.36 10.19 -1.03
CA LYS A 119 -4.59 10.24 -2.47
C LYS A 119 -5.26 8.96 -2.99
N VAL A 120 -4.78 7.79 -2.57
CA VAL A 120 -5.39 6.50 -2.94
C VAL A 120 -6.83 6.40 -2.43
N ARG A 121 -7.10 6.89 -1.21
CA ARG A 121 -8.45 6.93 -0.64
C ARG A 121 -9.38 7.82 -1.46
N GLU A 122 -8.92 9.00 -1.89
CA GLU A 122 -9.69 9.90 -2.73
C GLU A 122 -10.00 9.28 -4.10
N ASP A 123 -9.01 8.65 -4.74
CA ASP A 123 -9.20 8.02 -6.04
C ASP A 123 -10.17 6.82 -5.95
N TYR A 124 -10.11 6.05 -4.87
CA TYR A 124 -11.10 5.00 -4.59
C TYR A 124 -12.52 5.57 -4.43
N GLN A 125 -12.68 6.70 -3.74
CA GLN A 125 -13.98 7.36 -3.61
C GLN A 125 -14.52 7.86 -4.96
N LYS A 126 -13.66 8.39 -5.84
CA LYS A 126 -14.05 8.81 -7.19
C LYS A 126 -14.51 7.62 -8.03
N LEU A 127 -13.76 6.51 -8.00
CA LEU A 127 -14.13 5.27 -8.69
C LEU A 127 -15.48 4.74 -8.21
N LYS A 128 -15.68 4.65 -6.89
CA LYS A 128 -16.94 4.21 -6.30
C LYS A 128 -18.14 5.06 -6.77
N LYS A 129 -17.99 6.39 -6.79
CA LYS A 129 -19.04 7.31 -7.28
C LYS A 129 -19.33 7.10 -8.77
N ALA A 130 -18.29 6.92 -9.59
CA ALA A 130 -18.44 6.66 -11.01
C ALA A 130 -19.16 5.33 -11.30
N ASP A 131 -18.88 4.28 -10.53
CA ASP A 131 -19.56 2.99 -10.66
C ASP A 131 -21.02 3.06 -10.21
N GLU A 132 -21.32 3.79 -9.14
CA GLU A 132 -22.70 4.06 -8.71
C GLU A 132 -23.49 4.83 -9.78
N GLU A 133 -22.87 5.80 -10.46
CA GLU A 133 -23.47 6.55 -11.56
C GLU A 133 -23.72 5.67 -12.79
N ARG A 134 -22.74 4.85 -13.18
CA ARG A 134 -22.89 3.86 -14.27
C ARG A 134 -24.02 2.87 -13.98
N LEU A 135 -24.16 2.42 -12.73
CA LEU A 135 -25.24 1.52 -12.33
C LEU A 135 -26.61 2.21 -12.42
N LYS A 136 -26.71 3.48 -11.99
CA LYS A 136 -27.94 4.27 -12.14
C LYS A 136 -28.31 4.44 -13.60
N GLU A 137 -27.35 4.75 -14.47
CA GLU A 137 -27.58 4.88 -15.90
C GLU A 137 -28.05 3.56 -16.53
N LYS A 138 -27.39 2.44 -16.20
CA LYS A 138 -27.79 1.10 -16.69
C LYS A 138 -29.22 0.77 -16.27
N LYS A 139 -29.58 1.01 -15.01
CA LYS A 139 -30.96 0.82 -14.51
C LYS A 139 -31.97 1.69 -15.25
N ALA A 140 -31.64 2.96 -15.51
CA ALA A 140 -32.50 3.87 -16.27
C ALA A 140 -32.71 3.40 -17.73
N ARG A 141 -31.66 2.90 -18.38
CA ARG A 141 -31.75 2.32 -19.73
C ARG A 141 -32.64 1.08 -19.76
N THR A 142 -32.47 0.15 -18.81
CA THR A 142 -33.34 -1.04 -18.70
C THR A 142 -34.80 -0.68 -18.43
N ALA A 143 -35.07 0.29 -17.54
CA ALA A 143 -36.43 0.73 -17.26
C ALA A 143 -37.14 1.33 -18.50
N LYS A 144 -36.43 2.15 -19.30
CA LYS A 144 -36.95 2.69 -20.56
C LYS A 144 -37.24 1.59 -21.59
N SER A 145 -36.35 0.61 -21.72
CA SER A 145 -36.56 -0.53 -22.62
C SER A 145 -37.79 -1.35 -22.22
N ASN A 146 -37.98 -1.60 -20.92
CA ASN A 146 -39.15 -2.32 -20.42
C ASN A 146 -40.45 -1.55 -20.67
N GLN A 147 -40.44 -0.22 -20.54
CA GLN A 147 -41.60 0.62 -20.80
C GLN A 147 -42.00 0.63 -22.29
N MET A 148 -41.02 0.65 -23.21
CA MET A 148 -41.28 0.52 -24.65
C MET A 148 -41.88 -0.85 -24.98
N ASN A 149 -41.35 -1.93 -24.42
CA ASN A 149 -41.90 -3.28 -24.65
C ASN A 149 -43.33 -3.46 -24.12
N GLN A 150 -43.73 -2.74 -23.07
CA GLN A 150 -45.11 -2.76 -22.55
C GLN A 150 -46.11 -1.97 -23.41
N SER A 151 -45.64 -1.11 -24.32
CA SER A 151 -46.50 -0.23 -25.13
C SER A 151 -46.58 -0.61 -26.62
N SER A 152 -45.78 -1.57 -27.09
CA SER A 152 -45.77 -1.98 -28.51
C SER A 152 -45.85 -3.50 -28.77
N GLY A 153 -46.03 -4.33 -27.74
CA GLY A 153 -46.28 -5.76 -27.90
C GLY A 153 -47.76 -6.07 -27.78
N GLY A 154 -48.46 -6.23 -28.91
CA GLY A 154 -49.70 -7.00 -28.91
C GLY A 154 -49.39 -8.39 -28.37
N HIS A 155 -50.09 -8.83 -27.34
CA HIS A 155 -49.91 -10.18 -26.81
C HIS A 155 -50.87 -11.07 -27.59
N CYS A 156 -50.34 -12.12 -28.23
CA CYS A 156 -51.21 -13.09 -28.89
C CYS A 156 -51.69 -14.12 -27.88
N GLY A 157 -53.02 -14.26 -27.80
CA GLY A 157 -53.64 -15.38 -27.11
C GLY A 157 -53.46 -16.70 -27.84
N LEU A 158 -53.75 -17.83 -27.17
CA LEU A 158 -53.83 -19.15 -27.81
C LEU A 158 -54.89 -19.19 -28.93
N GLY A 159 -55.86 -18.27 -28.93
CA GLY A 159 -56.81 -18.07 -30.02
C GLY A 159 -56.25 -17.33 -31.25
N CYS A 160 -54.96 -16.98 -31.28
CA CYS A 160 -54.35 -16.33 -32.43
C CYS A 160 -54.25 -17.30 -33.62
N LYS A 161 -54.82 -16.91 -34.77
CA LYS A 161 -54.75 -17.69 -36.04
C LYS A 161 -53.33 -17.91 -36.59
N HIS A 162 -52.36 -17.18 -36.04
CA HIS A 162 -50.94 -17.29 -36.38
C HIS A 162 -50.12 -17.96 -35.28
N CYS A 163 -50.77 -18.51 -34.25
CA CYS A 163 -50.15 -19.37 -33.24
C CYS A 163 -49.88 -20.75 -33.83
N TYR A 164 -48.64 -21.19 -33.74
CA TYR A 164 -48.22 -22.54 -34.11
C TYR A 164 -47.65 -23.23 -32.89
N GLU A 165 -47.82 -24.54 -32.87
CA GLU A 165 -47.26 -25.43 -31.86
C GLU A 165 -46.09 -26.16 -32.50
N GLU A 166 -44.91 -26.06 -31.90
CA GLU A 166 -43.76 -26.89 -32.25
C GLU A 166 -43.43 -27.82 -31.09
N PHE A 167 -43.27 -29.10 -31.41
CA PHE A 167 -42.84 -30.13 -30.46
C PHE A 167 -41.33 -30.25 -30.55
N PHE A 168 -40.67 -30.24 -29.39
CA PHE A 168 -39.23 -30.44 -29.27
C PHE A 168 -38.95 -31.73 -28.49
N ASP A 169 -37.99 -32.53 -28.93
CA ASP A 169 -37.45 -33.63 -28.15
C ASP A 169 -36.63 -33.13 -26.94
N GLY A 170 -36.23 -34.05 -26.05
CA GLY A 170 -35.39 -33.73 -24.89
C GLY A 170 -34.00 -33.13 -25.22
N PHE A 171 -33.61 -33.10 -26.50
CA PHE A 171 -32.36 -32.50 -27.01
C PHE A 171 -32.59 -31.17 -27.77
N GLY A 172 -33.83 -30.71 -27.91
CA GLY A 172 -34.19 -29.48 -28.61
C GLY A 172 -34.33 -29.64 -30.14
N GLY A 173 -34.48 -30.87 -30.65
CA GLY A 173 -34.82 -31.14 -32.06
C GLY A 173 -36.33 -31.06 -32.30
N ILE A 174 -36.76 -30.49 -33.44
CA ILE A 174 -38.18 -30.40 -33.81
C ILE A 174 -38.71 -31.80 -34.19
N THR A 175 -39.78 -32.24 -33.53
CA THR A 175 -40.45 -33.52 -33.78
C THR A 175 -41.88 -33.33 -34.28
N GLY A 176 -42.44 -34.35 -34.95
CA GLY A 176 -43.83 -34.35 -35.40
C GLY A 176 -44.83 -34.84 -34.35
N ASP A 177 -44.34 -35.54 -33.32
CA ASP A 177 -45.15 -36.16 -32.26
C ASP A 177 -44.49 -35.89 -30.89
N PHE A 178 -45.32 -35.82 -29.84
CA PHE A 178 -44.88 -35.62 -28.46
C PHE A 178 -44.20 -36.89 -27.92
N ASP A 179 -42.97 -36.76 -27.43
CA ASP A 179 -42.27 -37.82 -26.69
C ASP A 179 -42.24 -37.52 -25.18
N ASP A 180 -41.97 -38.54 -24.36
CA ASP A 180 -42.04 -38.45 -22.89
C ASP A 180 -41.02 -37.49 -22.27
N GLU A 181 -39.99 -37.06 -23.04
CA GLU A 181 -38.91 -36.18 -22.58
C GLU A 181 -38.95 -34.78 -23.23
N GLY A 182 -39.92 -34.54 -24.10
CA GLY A 182 -40.04 -33.35 -24.91
C GLY A 182 -40.82 -32.22 -24.25
N TYR A 183 -40.79 -31.05 -24.91
CA TYR A 183 -41.58 -29.89 -24.52
C TYR A 183 -42.23 -29.24 -25.74
N VAL A 184 -43.36 -28.57 -25.52
CA VAL A 184 -44.07 -27.83 -26.55
C VAL A 184 -43.75 -26.35 -26.41
N GLU A 185 -43.29 -25.73 -27.48
CA GLU A 185 -43.15 -24.27 -27.54
C GLU A 185 -44.23 -23.71 -28.47
N TYR A 186 -44.92 -22.69 -27.96
CA TYR A 186 -45.91 -21.96 -28.74
C TYR A 186 -45.24 -20.70 -29.24
N TYR A 187 -45.38 -20.39 -30.53
CA TYR A 187 -44.92 -19.12 -31.09
C TYR A 187 -45.92 -18.55 -32.09
N CYS A 188 -45.91 -17.22 -32.22
CA CYS A 188 -46.71 -16.51 -33.20
C CYS A 188 -45.84 -16.21 -34.42
N HIS A 189 -46.27 -16.58 -35.63
CA HIS A 189 -45.51 -16.32 -36.86
C HIS A 189 -45.32 -14.82 -37.16
N LEU A 190 -46.09 -13.95 -36.48
CA LEU A 190 -45.93 -12.49 -36.54
C LEU A 190 -44.89 -11.95 -35.52
N GLY A 191 -44.27 -12.81 -34.73
CA GLY A 191 -43.22 -12.44 -33.77
C GLY A 191 -43.73 -11.89 -32.42
N HIS A 192 -45.01 -12.07 -32.12
CA HIS A 192 -45.60 -11.62 -30.85
C HIS A 192 -45.33 -12.63 -29.72
N PRO A 193 -45.07 -12.16 -28.49
CA PRO A 193 -44.99 -13.03 -27.33
C PRO A 193 -46.36 -13.63 -27.01
N ILE A 194 -46.39 -14.95 -26.75
CA ILE A 194 -47.61 -15.66 -26.36
C ILE A 194 -47.79 -15.59 -24.86
N VAL A 195 -48.99 -15.19 -24.41
CA VAL A 195 -49.36 -15.20 -22.99
C VAL A 195 -50.51 -16.18 -22.79
N PHE A 196 -50.26 -17.19 -21.97
CA PHE A 196 -51.28 -18.17 -21.60
C PHE A 196 -52.45 -17.48 -20.87
N GLY A 197 -53.66 -17.57 -21.43
CA GLY A 197 -54.91 -17.19 -20.76
C GLY A 197 -55.54 -15.84 -21.14
N ARG A 198 -55.14 -15.19 -22.23
CA ARG A 198 -55.89 -14.05 -22.82
C ARG A 198 -56.23 -14.31 -24.27
N ASP A 199 -57.34 -13.75 -24.75
CA ASP A 199 -57.70 -13.74 -26.17
C ASP A 199 -56.93 -12.61 -26.89
N CYS A 200 -56.62 -12.81 -28.18
CA CYS A 200 -55.86 -11.85 -28.99
C CYS A 200 -56.70 -10.59 -29.25
N GLU A 201 -56.19 -9.40 -28.91
CA GLU A 201 -56.91 -8.12 -29.09
C GLU A 201 -56.99 -7.67 -30.57
N ASP A 202 -56.18 -8.23 -31.48
CA ASP A 202 -56.25 -7.96 -32.93
C ASP A 202 -57.45 -8.65 -33.64
N TYR A 203 -58.57 -8.78 -32.94
CA TYR A 203 -59.82 -9.36 -33.45
C TYR A 203 -60.77 -8.26 -33.95
N GLU A 204 -60.34 -7.54 -35.00
CA GLU A 204 -61.24 -6.88 -35.97
C GLU A 204 -60.75 -7.09 -37.40
#